data_AF-A0A533S3U8-F1
#
_entry.id   AF-A0A533S3U8-F1
#
_cell.length_a   1.000
_cell.length_b   1.000
_cell.length_c   1.000
_cell.angle_alpha   90.00
_cell.angle_beta   90.00
_cell.angle_gamma   90.00
#
_symmetry.space_group_name_H-M   'P 1'
#
loop_
_entity.id
_entity.type
_entity.pdbx_description
1 polymer ?
#
loop_
_entity_poly.entity_id
_entity_poly.type
_entity_poly.pdbx_seq_one_letter_code
_entity_poly.pdbx_strand_id
1 'polypeptide(L)'
;MKDRDSKKAVALSYKEGLYAPLVVAKGRGVVAEAIIDQARDAAVFVHESPELVNLLMQVDMDQHIPPELYRAVAELLAWIYWLEKRVPPGWQSKQSL
;
A
#
# COMPACT_ATOMS: atom_id res chain seq x y z
N MET A 1 -23.56 -8.34 3.53
CA MET A 1 -23.19 -6.93 3.77
C MET A 1 -22.14 -6.74 4.88
N LYS A 2 -21.79 -7.77 5.67
CA LYS A 2 -20.93 -7.65 6.87
C LYS A 2 -19.42 -7.49 6.58
N ASP A 3 -18.95 -7.85 5.38
CA ASP A 3 -17.52 -7.82 5.04
C ASP A 3 -17.02 -6.47 4.51
N ARG A 4 -17.93 -5.59 4.05
CA ARG A 4 -17.52 -4.26 3.55
C ARG A 4 -17.13 -3.32 4.69
N ASP A 5 -17.81 -3.41 5.83
CA ASP A 5 -17.56 -2.53 6.98
C ASP A 5 -16.24 -2.82 7.71
N SER A 6 -15.63 -4.00 7.48
CA SER A 6 -14.37 -4.40 8.13
C SER A 6 -13.12 -4.06 7.33
N LYS A 7 -13.24 -3.69 6.05
CA LYS A 7 -12.10 -3.34 5.20
C LYS A 7 -11.36 -2.13 5.74
N LYS A 8 -10.04 -2.19 5.68
CA LYS A 8 -9.12 -1.11 6.03
C LYS A 8 -8.07 -0.98 4.93
N ALA A 9 -7.64 0.24 4.67
CA ALA A 9 -6.56 0.51 3.74
C ALA A 9 -5.69 1.63 4.27
N VAL A 10 -4.39 1.54 4.00
CA VAL A 10 -3.41 2.59 4.26
C VAL A 10 -2.55 2.73 3.01
N ALA A 11 -2.38 3.97 2.54
CA ALA A 11 -1.47 4.30 1.46
C ALA A 11 -0.20 4.92 2.04
N LEU A 12 0.95 4.42 1.58
CA LEU A 12 2.27 4.90 1.99
C LEU A 12 2.94 5.61 0.82
N SER A 13 3.66 6.69 1.11
CA SER A 13 4.54 7.38 0.17
C SER A 13 5.98 7.27 0.67
N TYR A 14 6.87 6.80 -0.19
CA TYR A 14 8.31 6.85 0.04
C TYR A 14 8.95 7.74 -1.01
N LYS A 15 9.63 8.80 -0.58
CA LYS A 15 10.37 9.71 -1.47
C LYS A 15 11.86 9.56 -1.21
N GLU A 16 12.66 9.65 -2.26
CA GLU A 16 14.11 9.65 -2.14
C GLU A 16 14.57 10.75 -1.16
N GLY A 17 15.54 10.41 -0.31
CA GLY A 17 16.05 11.30 0.73
C GLY A 17 15.24 11.30 2.04
N LEU A 18 14.08 10.63 2.10
CA LEU A 18 13.37 10.40 3.36
C LEU A 18 13.86 9.13 4.06
N TYR A 19 13.94 9.20 5.38
CA TYR A 19 14.39 8.09 6.23
C TYR A 19 13.31 7.03 6.49
N ALA A 20 12.04 7.37 6.27
CA ALA A 20 10.91 6.46 6.44
C ALA A 20 9.75 6.81 5.49
N PRO A 21 8.88 5.85 5.15
CA PRO A 21 7.63 6.11 4.44
C PRO A 21 6.63 6.95 5.26
N LEU A 22 5.87 7.79 4.56
CA LEU A 22 4.80 8.64 5.10
C LEU A 22 3.43 8.00 4.89
N VAL A 23 2.54 8.08 5.88
CA VAL A 23 1.12 7.74 5.70
C VAL A 23 0.42 8.90 5.00
N VAL A 24 0.03 8.71 3.74
CA VAL A 24 -0.61 9.75 2.92
C VAL A 24 -2.12 9.59 2.79
N ALA A 25 -2.64 8.39 3.06
CA ALA A 25 -4.07 8.15 3.18
C ALA A 25 -4.33 6.95 4.09
N LYS A 26 -5.46 6.95 4.80
CA LYS A 26 -5.96 5.79 5.54
C LYS A 26 -7.47 5.82 5.62
N GLY A 27 -8.11 4.66 5.67
CA GLY A 27 -9.57 4.57 5.62
C GLY A 27 -10.12 3.24 6.11
N ARG A 28 -11.43 3.24 6.33
CA ARG A 28 -12.23 2.04 6.64
C ARG A 28 -13.47 2.00 5.76
N GLY A 29 -14.01 0.81 5.57
CA GLY A 29 -15.24 0.62 4.79
C GLY A 29 -15.14 1.23 3.40
N VAL A 30 -16.12 2.06 3.05
CA VAL A 30 -16.19 2.75 1.75
C VAL A 30 -14.95 3.60 1.43
N VAL A 31 -14.31 4.19 2.43
CA VAL A 31 -13.09 4.98 2.22
C VAL A 31 -11.91 4.06 1.89
N ALA A 32 -11.83 2.90 2.54
CA ALA A 32 -10.79 1.92 2.24
C ALA A 32 -10.95 1.38 0.81
N GLU A 33 -12.19 1.13 0.37
CA GLU A 33 -12.48 0.71 -1.00
C GLU A 33 -12.06 1.78 -2.00
N ALA A 34 -12.42 3.05 -1.77
CA ALA A 34 -12.02 4.15 -2.63
C ALA A 34 -10.49 4.32 -2.73
N ILE A 35 -9.75 4.14 -1.63
CA ILE A 35 -8.27 4.17 -1.64
C ILE A 35 -7.71 3.05 -2.53
N ILE A 36 -8.24 1.83 -2.39
CA ILE A 36 -7.78 0.65 -3.15
C ILE A 36 -8.08 0.81 -4.64
N ASP A 37 -9.28 1.29 -4.97
CA ASP A 37 -9.69 1.49 -6.36
C ASP A 37 -8.83 2.57 -7.03
N GLN A 38 -8.61 3.70 -6.34
CA GLN A 38 -7.72 4.76 -6.81
C GLN A 38 -6.27 4.29 -7.01
N ALA A 39 -5.77 3.41 -6.12
CA ALA A 39 -4.43 2.84 -6.24
C ALA A 39 -4.32 1.94 -7.48
N ARG A 40 -5.33 1.11 -7.75
CA ARG A 40 -5.39 0.25 -8.94
C ARG A 40 -5.45 1.07 -10.23
N ASP A 41 -6.28 2.10 -10.27
CA ASP A 41 -6.40 3.00 -11.42
C ASP A 41 -5.08 3.74 -11.73
N ALA A 42 -4.33 4.07 -10.67
CA ALA A 42 -3.01 4.69 -10.78
C ALA A 42 -1.85 3.68 -11.00
N ALA A 43 -2.16 2.39 -11.18
CA ALA A 43 -1.17 1.31 -11.27
C ALA A 43 -0.19 1.24 -10.08
N VAL A 44 -0.64 1.69 -8.90
CA VAL A 44 0.10 1.58 -7.65
C VAL A 44 -0.10 0.18 -7.08
N PHE A 45 0.99 -0.42 -6.59
CA PHE A 45 0.95 -1.76 -6.01
C PHE A 45 0.03 -1.83 -4.77
N VAL A 46 -0.88 -2.81 -4.75
CA VAL A 46 -1.78 -3.08 -3.60
C VAL A 46 -1.41 -4.41 -2.95
N HIS A 47 -1.04 -4.37 -1.68
CA HIS A 47 -0.74 -5.54 -0.87
C HIS A 47 -1.86 -5.80 0.16
N GLU A 48 -2.28 -7.06 0.29
CA GLU A 48 -3.22 -7.46 1.34
C GLU A 48 -2.47 -8.08 2.52
N SER A 49 -2.42 -7.35 3.64
CA SER A 49 -1.90 -7.85 4.92
C SER A 49 -2.74 -7.27 6.07
N PRO A 50 -3.70 -8.03 6.62
CA PRO A 50 -4.55 -7.56 7.71
C PRO A 50 -3.76 -7.10 8.94
N GLU A 51 -2.68 -7.80 9.30
CA GLU A 51 -1.83 -7.49 10.44
C GLU A 51 -1.11 -6.16 10.24
N LEU A 52 -0.42 -5.97 9.12
CA LEU A 52 0.34 -4.75 8.83
C LEU A 52 -0.61 -3.55 8.71
N VAL A 53 -1.76 -3.72 8.04
CA VAL A 53 -2.77 -2.66 7.95
C VAL A 53 -3.28 -2.27 9.32
N ASN A 54 -3.54 -3.21 10.23
CA ASN A 54 -3.99 -2.90 11.59
C ASN A 54 -2.96 -2.08 12.38
N LEU A 55 -1.66 -2.35 12.19
CA LEU A 55 -0.58 -1.58 12.79
C LEU A 55 -0.49 -0.17 12.17
N LEU A 56 -0.46 -0.09 10.85
CA LEU A 56 -0.37 1.19 10.12
C LEU A 56 -1.57 2.11 10.35
N MET A 57 -2.76 1.55 10.63
CA MET A 57 -3.94 2.35 10.98
C MET A 57 -3.78 3.14 12.28
N GLN A 58 -2.82 2.78 13.15
CA GLN A 58 -2.51 3.50 14.39
C GLN A 58 -1.58 4.70 14.16
N VAL A 59 -0.94 4.79 13.00
CA VAL A 59 -0.08 5.93 12.62
C VAL A 59 -0.96 7.05 12.08
N ASP A 60 -0.74 8.29 12.54
CA ASP A 60 -1.50 9.45 12.07
C ASP A 60 -1.22 9.76 10.59
N MET A 61 -2.17 10.43 9.94
CA MET A 61 -1.92 10.94 8.58
C MET A 61 -0.81 11.99 8.62
N ASP A 62 -0.07 12.07 7.53
CA ASP A 62 1.07 12.98 7.35
C ASP A 62 2.20 12.77 8.37
N GLN A 63 2.23 11.60 9.00
CA GLN A 63 3.35 11.15 9.83
C GLN A 63 4.12 10.02 9.17
N HIS A 64 5.41 9.97 9.49
CA HIS A 64 6.26 8.85 9.13
C HIS A 64 5.85 7.62 9.94
N ILE A 65 5.95 6.44 9.32
CA ILE A 65 5.79 5.19 10.07
C ILE A 65 6.82 5.14 11.22
N PRO A 66 6.50 4.51 12.36
CA PRO A 66 7.42 4.44 13.48
C PRO A 66 8.46 3.31 13.28
N PRO A 67 9.62 3.36 13.95
CA PRO A 67 10.74 2.43 13.74
C PRO A 67 10.39 0.94 13.83
N GLU A 68 9.47 0.57 14.71
CA GLU A 68 8.98 -0.80 14.89
C GLU A 68 8.33 -1.38 13.63
N LEU A 69 7.86 -0.54 12.70
CA LEU A 69 7.28 -0.98 11.43
C LEU A 69 8.27 -0.93 10.26
N TYR A 70 9.49 -0.41 10.46
CA TYR A 70 10.47 -0.22 9.37
C TYR A 70 10.82 -1.54 8.70
N ARG A 71 11.04 -2.60 9.48
CA ARG A 71 11.42 -3.89 8.93
C ARG A 71 10.36 -4.45 8.00
N ALA A 72 9.10 -4.51 8.46
CA ALA A 72 8.00 -5.07 7.68
C ALA A 72 7.77 -4.27 6.38
N VAL A 73 7.82 -2.94 6.46
CA VAL A 73 7.63 -2.09 5.28
C VAL A 73 8.83 -2.15 4.33
N ALA A 74 10.06 -2.24 4.83
CA ALA A 74 11.25 -2.41 4.01
C ALA A 74 11.25 -3.76 3.27
N GLU A 75 10.85 -4.84 3.93
CA GLU A 75 10.69 -6.16 3.31
C GLU A 75 9.65 -6.12 2.17
N LEU A 76 8.51 -5.44 2.39
CA LEU A 76 7.49 -5.24 1.36
C LEU A 76 8.03 -4.45 0.16
N LEU A 77 8.71 -3.32 0.40
CA LEU A 77 9.29 -2.48 -0.66
C LEU A 77 10.37 -3.22 -1.45
N ALA A 78 11.24 -3.97 -0.77
CA ALA A 78 12.27 -4.79 -1.40
C ALA A 78 11.66 -5.86 -2.32
N TRP A 79 10.55 -6.48 -1.88
CA TRP A 79 9.83 -7.45 -2.67
C TRP A 79 9.14 -6.82 -3.91
N ILE A 80 8.52 -5.65 -3.76
CA ILE A 80 7.94 -4.90 -4.90
C ILE A 80 9.03 -4.57 -5.94
N TYR A 81 10.16 -4.03 -5.49
CA TYR A 81 11.29 -3.70 -6.37
C TYR A 81 11.85 -4.92 -7.10
N TRP A 82 11.91 -6.07 -6.42
CA TRP A 82 12.31 -7.33 -7.04
C TRP A 82 11.29 -7.82 -8.07
N LEU A 83 10.00 -7.64 -7.82
CA LEU A 83 8.93 -8.01 -8.74
C LEU A 83 9.00 -7.16 -10.01
N GLU A 84 9.16 -5.84 -9.88
CA GLU A 84 9.32 -4.92 -11.01
C GLU A 84 10.52 -5.28 -11.90
N LYS A 85 11.64 -5.69 -11.31
CA LYS A 85 12.82 -6.16 -12.06
C LYS A 85 12.60 -7.44 -12.85
N ARG A 86 11.60 -8.24 -12.49
CA ARG A 86 11.28 -9.52 -13.15
C ARG A 86 10.18 -9.41 -14.18
N VAL A 87 9.41 -8.32 -14.17
CA VAL A 87 8.39 -8.04 -15.19
C VAL A 87 9.08 -7.29 -16.35
N PRO A 88 9.25 -7.91 -17.54
CA PRO A 88 9.77 -7.19 -18.69
C PRO A 88 8.84 -6.02 -19.04
N PRO A 89 9.36 -4.85 -19.44
CA PRO A 89 8.51 -3.78 -19.95
C PRO A 89 7.67 -4.32 -21.11
N GLY A 90 6.33 -4.38 -20.96
CA GLY A 90 5.41 -4.86 -22.01
C GLY A 90 4.36 -5.89 -21.62
N TRP A 91 4.26 -6.32 -20.35
CA TRP A 91 3.26 -7.32 -19.92
C TRP A 91 1.91 -6.76 -19.43
N GLN A 92 1.70 -5.44 -19.39
CA GLN A 92 0.45 -4.83 -18.92
C GLN A 92 -0.66 -4.72 -20.00
N SER A 93 -0.39 -5.08 -21.26
CA SER A 93 -1.32 -4.83 -22.39
C SER A 93 -1.97 -6.07 -23.02
N LYS A 94 -2.01 -7.23 -22.35
CA LYS A 94 -2.59 -8.47 -22.94
C LYS A 94 -3.45 -9.31 -21.99
N GLN A 95 -4.33 -8.70 -21.20
CA GLN A 95 -5.44 -9.44 -20.55
C GLN A 95 -6.83 -8.86 -20.85
N SER A 96 -6.95 -8.04 -21.90
CA SER A 96 -8.23 -7.64 -22.46
C SER A 96 -8.31 -8.12 -23.92
N LEU A 97 -8.51 -9.42 -24.10
CA LEU A 97 -9.09 -10.04 -25.29
C LEU A 97 -10.05 -11.13 -24.84
#